data_AF-A0A970NDT0-F1
#
_entry.id   AF-A0A970NDT0-F1
#
_cell.length_a   1.000
_cell.length_b   1.000
_cell.length_c   1.000
_cell.angle_alpha   90.00
_cell.angle_beta   90.00
_cell.angle_gamma   90.00
#
_symmetry.space_group_name_H-M   'P 1'
#
loop_
_entity.id
_entity.type
_entity.pdbx_description
1 polymer ?
#
loop_
_entity_poly.entity_id
_entity_poly.type
_entity_poly.pdbx_seq_one_letter_code
_entity_poly.pdbx_strand_id
1 'polypeptide(L)'
;MLAIFASGAGGEGLFYNPVVLLLSVLVAICIFVKFCGWAKGFQLSGSLKKWVFILTGVGLVFFNVLYSMGNKQILASGDWSGATIAVLASLAWILVFSFVLMAETKTQS
;
A
#
# COMPACT_ATOMS: atom_id res chain seq x y z
N MET A 1 -4.21 -2.20 15.64
CA MET A 1 -2.84 -2.11 15.08
C MET A 1 -2.37 -0.65 14.97
N LEU A 2 -2.57 0.15 16.02
CA LEU A 2 -2.06 1.53 16.14
C LEU A 2 -0.88 1.63 17.13
N ALA A 3 -0.58 0.53 17.83
CA ALA A 3 0.38 0.51 18.93
C ALA A 3 1.85 0.36 18.48
N ILE A 4 2.12 -0.08 17.24
CA ILE A 4 3.51 -0.27 16.75
C ILE A 4 4.20 1.07 16.43
N PHE A 5 3.44 2.16 16.26
CA PHE A 5 3.99 3.51 16.08
C PHE A 5 4.02 4.35 17.36
N ALA A 6 3.55 3.79 18.50
CA ALA A 6 3.30 4.57 19.71
C ALA A 6 4.23 4.23 20.89
N SER A 7 5.03 3.16 20.84
CA SER A 7 6.01 2.86 21.88
C SER A 7 7.39 3.42 21.51
N GLY A 8 7.63 4.66 21.93
CA GLY A 8 8.88 5.38 21.71
C GLY A 8 10.08 4.73 22.40
N ALA A 9 11.15 4.57 21.63
CA ALA A 9 12.52 4.77 22.10
C ALA A 9 13.04 5.99 21.34
N GLY A 10 13.52 7.01 22.08
CA GLY A 10 13.94 8.29 21.52
C GLY A 10 15.01 8.14 20.44
N GLY A 11 14.58 8.23 19.18
CA GLY A 11 15.48 8.46 18.06
C GLY A 11 15.66 9.97 17.88
N GLU A 12 16.91 10.44 17.92
CA GLU A 12 17.23 11.79 17.48
C GLU A 12 17.11 11.87 15.95
N GLY A 13 16.24 12.73 15.44
CA GLY A 13 16.11 12.94 14.00
C GLY A 13 14.76 13.51 13.57
N LEU A 14 14.75 14.19 12.43
CA LEU A 14 13.56 14.86 11.87
C LEU A 14 12.37 13.91 11.69
N PHE A 15 12.62 12.65 11.33
CA PHE A 15 11.59 11.63 11.10
C PHE A 15 11.00 10.99 12.36
N TYR A 16 11.52 11.33 13.54
CA TYR A 16 10.94 10.95 14.83
C TYR A 16 10.03 12.05 15.41
N ASN A 17 9.95 13.21 14.74
CA ASN A 17 9.07 14.29 15.15
C ASN A 17 7.62 13.98 14.75
N PRO A 18 6.65 13.96 15.69
CA PRO A 18 5.27 13.57 15.40
C PRO A 18 4.57 14.52 14.42
N VAL A 19 4.94 15.81 14.41
CA VAL A 19 4.40 16.79 13.45
C VAL A 19 4.93 16.49 12.06
N VAL A 20 6.22 16.19 11.92
CA VAL A 20 6.81 15.84 10.61
C VAL A 20 6.22 14.53 10.07
N LEU A 21 6.00 13.53 10.93
CA LEU A 21 5.32 12.29 10.56
C LEU A 21 3.88 12.54 10.09
N LEU A 22 3.12 13.39 10.81
CA LEU A 22 1.77 13.75 10.39
C LEU A 22 1.80 14.50 9.04
N LEU A 23 2.71 15.45 8.87
CA LEU A 23 2.87 16.19 7.62
C LEU A 23 3.27 15.29 6.45
N SER A 24 4.15 14.31 6.65
CA SER A 24 4.55 13.38 5.58
C SER A 24 3.39 12.50 5.13
N VAL A 25 2.53 12.07 6.05
CA VAL A 25 1.28 11.35 5.74
C VAL A 25 0.33 12.24 4.92
N LEU A 26 0.14 13.50 5.31
CA LEU A 26 -0.68 14.45 4.54
C LEU A 26 -0.15 14.66 3.13
N VAL A 27 1.17 14.83 2.99
CA VAL A 27 1.83 14.95 1.68
C VAL A 27 1.60 13.70 0.83
N ALA A 28 1.76 12.50 1.40
CA ALA A 28 1.50 11.25 0.69
C ALA A 28 0.04 11.14 0.22
N ILE A 29 -0.93 11.55 1.05
CA ILE A 29 -2.35 11.63 0.67
C ILE A 29 -2.55 12.60 -0.50
N CYS A 30 -1.97 13.80 -0.44
CA CYS A 30 -2.08 14.78 -1.51
C CYS A 30 -1.54 14.25 -2.85
N ILE A 31 -0.39 13.56 -2.83
CA ILE A 31 0.19 12.91 -4.01
C ILE A 31 -0.73 11.81 -4.53
N PHE A 32 -1.27 10.97 -3.64
CA PHE A 32 -2.17 9.89 -4.02
C PHE A 32 -3.47 10.40 -4.66
N VAL A 33 -4.05 11.49 -4.14
CA VAL A 33 -5.23 12.13 -4.74
C VAL A 33 -4.92 12.65 -6.15
N LYS A 34 -3.75 13.25 -6.36
CA LYS A 34 -3.29 13.67 -7.70
C LYS A 34 -3.12 12.49 -8.65
N PHE A 35 -2.53 11.39 -8.17
CA PHE A 35 -2.41 10.14 -8.92
C PHE A 35 -3.79 9.58 -9.33
N CYS A 36 -4.75 9.53 -8.41
CA CYS A 36 -6.11 9.09 -8.69
C CYS A 36 -6.81 10.00 -9.72
N GLY A 37 -6.60 11.32 -9.62
CA GLY A 37 -7.12 12.27 -10.62
C GLY A 37 -6.54 12.04 -12.01
N TRP A 38 -5.24 11.77 -12.10
CA TRP A 38 -4.57 11.41 -13.36
C TRP A 38 -5.08 10.08 -13.93
N ALA A 39 -5.27 9.06 -13.09
CA ALA A 39 -5.72 7.73 -13.49
C ALA A 39 -7.12 7.75 -14.16
N LYS A 40 -8.01 8.67 -13.75
CA LYS A 40 -9.33 8.86 -14.37
C LYS A 40 -9.27 9.21 -15.86
N GLY A 41 -8.17 9.79 -16.33
CA GLY A 41 -7.99 10.12 -17.75
C GLY A 41 -7.82 8.90 -18.67
N PHE A 42 -7.65 7.71 -18.11
CA PHE A 42 -7.44 6.48 -18.86
C PHE A 42 -8.73 5.68 -19.00
N GLN A 43 -8.82 4.90 -20.09
CA GLN A 43 -9.91 3.96 -20.31
C GLN A 43 -9.36 2.55 -20.44
N LEU A 44 -9.84 1.63 -19.59
CA LEU A 44 -9.47 0.22 -19.60
C LEU A 44 -10.62 -0.65 -20.10
N SER A 45 -10.30 -1.84 -20.62
CA SER A 45 -11.32 -2.83 -20.96
C SER A 45 -11.99 -3.36 -19.68
N GLY A 46 -13.29 -3.64 -19.76
CA GLY A 46 -14.03 -4.23 -18.63
C GLY A 46 -13.41 -5.56 -18.17
N SER A 47 -12.88 -6.36 -19.09
CA SER A 47 -12.21 -7.63 -18.77
C SER A 47 -10.93 -7.43 -17.96
N LEU A 48 -10.08 -6.45 -18.30
CA LEU A 48 -8.88 -6.17 -17.53
C LEU A 48 -9.22 -5.74 -16.10
N LYS A 49 -10.22 -4.86 -15.94
CA LYS A 49 -10.69 -4.45 -14.62
C LYS A 49 -11.13 -5.65 -13.79
N LYS A 50 -11.98 -6.52 -14.35
CA LYS A 50 -12.46 -7.73 -13.67
C LYS A 50 -11.30 -8.60 -13.17
N TRP A 51 -10.30 -8.85 -14.01
CA TRP A 51 -9.12 -9.64 -13.61
C TRP A 51 -8.33 -9.00 -12.48
N VAL A 52 -8.12 -7.69 -12.52
CA VAL A 52 -7.40 -6.98 -11.46
C VAL A 52 -8.16 -7.01 -10.14
N PHE A 53 -9.50 -6.91 -10.15
CA PHE A 53 -10.31 -7.09 -8.93
C PHE A 53 -10.16 -8.50 -8.35
N ILE A 54 -10.22 -9.54 -9.19
CA ILE A 54 -10.01 -10.93 -8.75
C ILE A 54 -8.59 -11.11 -8.19
N LEU A 55 -7.57 -10.64 -8.90
CA LEU A 55 -6.18 -10.69 -8.45
C LEU A 55 -5.98 -9.92 -7.15
N THR A 56 -6.71 -8.83 -6.92
CA THR A 56 -6.66 -8.10 -5.65
C THR A 56 -7.27 -8.90 -4.50
N GLY A 57 -8.38 -9.61 -4.75
CA GLY A 57 -8.96 -10.54 -3.77
C GLY A 57 -7.99 -11.66 -3.40
N VAL A 58 -7.35 -12.28 -4.39
CA VAL A 58 -6.31 -13.30 -4.16
C VAL A 58 -5.08 -12.70 -3.47
N GLY A 59 -4.66 -11.53 -3.93
CA GLY A 59 -3.54 -10.77 -3.38
C GLY A 59 -3.73 -10.45 -1.90
N LEU A 60 -4.95 -10.11 -1.47
CA LEU A 60 -5.25 -9.86 -0.06
C LEU A 60 -4.88 -11.06 0.81
N VAL A 61 -5.25 -12.28 0.40
CA VAL A 61 -4.90 -13.51 1.13
C VAL A 61 -3.38 -13.69 1.12
N PHE A 62 -2.76 -13.58 -0.05
CA PHE A 62 -1.32 -13.75 -0.21
C PHE A 62 -0.50 -12.78 0.66
N PHE A 63 -0.81 -11.48 0.63
CA PHE A 63 -0.08 -10.48 1.41
C PHE A 63 -0.26 -10.68 2.93
N ASN A 64 -1.44 -11.14 3.38
CA ASN A 64 -1.63 -11.48 4.79
C ASN A 64 -0.79 -12.68 5.23
N VAL A 65 -0.68 -13.71 4.37
CA VAL A 65 0.22 -14.85 4.62
C VAL A 65 1.67 -14.37 4.67
N LEU A 66 2.10 -13.57 3.69
CA LEU A 66 3.47 -13.04 3.63
C LEU A 66 3.80 -12.18 4.86
N TYR A 67 2.86 -11.34 5.29
CA TYR A 67 3.00 -10.52 6.49
C TYR A 67 3.09 -11.38 7.77
N SER A 68 2.26 -12.43 7.88
CA SER A 68 2.32 -13.40 8.98
C SER A 68 3.67 -14.12 9.04
N MET A 69 4.22 -14.52 7.89
CA MET A 69 5.55 -15.11 7.79
C MET A 69 6.65 -14.13 8.19
N GLY A 70 6.57 -12.87 7.73
CA GLY A 70 7.50 -11.81 8.12
C GLY A 70 7.51 -11.57 9.63
N ASN A 71 6.34 -11.55 10.27
CA ASN A 71 6.24 -11.39 11.72
C ASN A 71 6.89 -12.55 12.48
N LYS A 72 6.77 -13.78 11.98
CA LYS A 72 7.46 -14.94 12.58
C LYS A 72 8.99 -14.80 12.48
N GLN A 73 9.51 -14.27 11.37
CA GLN A 73 10.95 -14.01 11.20
C GLN A 73 11.44 -12.93 12.15
N ILE A 74 10.69 -11.83 12.32
CA ILE A 74 11.02 -10.79 13.29
C ILE A 74 11.14 -11.38 14.71
N LEU A 75 10.19 -12.23 15.11
CA LEU A 75 10.19 -12.84 16.44
C LEU A 75 11.33 -13.86 16.63
N ALA A 76 11.74 -14.56 15.58
CA ALA A 76 12.75 -15.61 15.66
C ALA A 76 14.18 -15.09 15.57
N SER A 77 14.44 -14.10 14.72
CA SER A 77 15.80 -13.64 14.39
C SER A 77 15.98 -12.13 14.44
N GLY A 78 14.93 -11.36 14.75
CA GLY A 78 14.97 -9.90 14.66
C GLY A 78 15.05 -9.39 13.21
N ASP A 79 14.85 -10.25 12.20
CA ASP A 79 14.94 -9.87 10.80
C ASP A 79 13.63 -9.23 10.30
N TRP A 80 13.71 -7.95 9.93
CA TRP A 80 12.60 -7.15 9.43
C TRP A 80 12.46 -7.18 7.90
N SER A 81 13.38 -7.82 7.18
CA SER A 81 13.42 -7.83 5.72
C SER A 81 12.12 -8.39 5.13
N GLY A 82 11.68 -9.56 5.61
CA GLY A 82 10.46 -10.20 5.12
C GLY A 82 9.19 -9.35 5.31
N ALA A 83 9.03 -8.74 6.48
CA ALA A 83 7.90 -7.84 6.76
C ALA A 83 7.97 -6.56 5.92
N THR A 84 9.17 -6.00 5.74
CA THR A 84 9.39 -4.79 4.91
C THR A 84 9.05 -5.05 3.46
N ILE A 85 9.50 -6.19 2.90
CA ILE A 85 9.16 -6.60 1.53
C ILE A 85 7.66 -6.77 1.38
N ALA A 86 6.97 -7.39 2.34
CA ALA A 86 5.52 -7.55 2.29
C ALA A 86 4.79 -6.20 2.25
N VAL A 87 5.23 -5.24 3.07
CA VAL A 87 4.67 -3.88 3.07
C VAL A 87 4.92 -3.18 1.73
N LEU A 88 6.16 -3.15 1.24
CA LEU A 88 6.50 -2.50 -0.03
C LEU A 88 5.76 -3.13 -1.22
N ALA A 89 5.65 -4.45 -1.27
CA ALA A 89 4.91 -5.15 -2.32
C ALA A 89 3.41 -4.82 -2.27
N SER A 90 2.82 -4.74 -1.07
CA SER A 90 1.42 -4.35 -0.91
C SER A 90 1.17 -2.89 -1.30
N LEU A 91 2.08 -1.97 -0.98
CA LEU A 91 2.00 -0.57 -1.41
C LEU A 91 2.08 -0.44 -2.93
N ALA A 92 2.99 -1.18 -3.58
CA ALA A 92 3.07 -1.21 -5.03
C ALA A 92 1.77 -1.75 -5.66
N TRP A 93 1.20 -2.82 -5.09
CA TRP A 93 -0.08 -3.37 -5.57
C TRP A 93 -1.25 -2.40 -5.40
N ILE A 94 -1.31 -1.66 -4.28
CA ILE A 94 -2.34 -0.63 -4.04
C ILE A 94 -2.31 0.43 -5.14
N LEU A 95 -1.15 0.84 -5.63
CA LEU A 95 -1.05 1.80 -6.74
C LEU A 95 -1.64 1.23 -8.04
N VAL A 96 -1.32 -0.03 -8.37
CA VAL A 96 -1.89 -0.72 -9.54
C VAL A 96 -3.41 -0.84 -9.41
N PHE A 97 -3.89 -1.28 -8.26
CA PHE A 97 -5.32 -1.45 -8.00
C PHE A 97 -6.06 -0.11 -8.08
N SER A 98 -5.52 0.92 -7.45
CA SER A 98 -6.12 2.27 -7.44
C SER A 98 -6.16 2.85 -8.86
N PHE A 99 -5.12 2.66 -9.66
CA PHE A 99 -5.14 3.07 -11.07
C PHE A 99 -6.30 2.42 -11.82
N VAL A 100 -6.45 1.09 -11.70
CA VAL A 100 -7.49 0.33 -12.42
C VAL A 100 -8.90 0.66 -11.91
N LEU A 101 -9.04 0.94 -10.61
CA LEU A 101 -10.29 1.37 -9.99
C LEU A 101 -10.73 2.75 -10.52
N MET A 102 -9.78 3.68 -10.62
CA MET A 102 -10.06 5.07 -11.00
C MET A 102 -10.17 5.30 -12.51
N ALA A 103 -9.48 4.50 -13.34
CA ALA A 103 -9.62 4.57 -14.79
C ALA A 103 -11.07 4.32 -15.21
N GLU A 104 -11.55 4.89 -16.30
CA GLU A 104 -12.89 4.65 -16.84
C GLU A 104 -12.99 3.28 -17.54
N THR A 105 -14.19 2.71 -17.64
CA THR A 105 -14.41 1.53 -18.50
C THR A 105 -14.75 1.95 -19.91
N LYS A 106 -14.06 1.39 -20.91
CA LYS A 106 -14.48 1.50 -22.31
C LYS A 106 -15.91 0.97 -22.45
N THR A 107 -16.82 1.80 -22.98
CA THR A 107 -18.16 1.36 -23.38
C THR A 107 -18.01 0.30 -24.47
N GLN A 108 -18.54 -0.89 -24.24
CA GLN A 108 -18.59 -1.95 -25.24
C GLN A 108 -19.54 -1.47 -26.35
N SER A 109 -18.98 -1.10 -27.50
CA SER A 109 -19.74 -0.95 -28.75
C SER A 109 -19.90 -2.29 -29.43
#